data_AF-A0A6P4FHS1-F1
#
_entry.id   AF-A0A6P4FHS1-F1
#
_cell.length_a   1.000
_cell.length_b   1.000
_cell.length_c   1.000
_cell.angle_alpha   90.00
_cell.angle_beta   90.00
_cell.angle_gamma   90.00
#
_symmetry.space_group_name_H-M   'P 1'
#
loop_
_entity.id
_entity.type
_entity.pdbx_description
1 polymer ?
#
loop_
_entity_poly.entity_id
_entity_poly.type
_entity_poly.pdbx_seq_one_letter_code
_entity_poly.pdbx_strand_id
1 'polypeptide(L)'
;MSVKLEPRLIFVLFLLRCQFVNGEIPFTDPCTDHNGITDEQANNAFKDWPEHLNLASVNKTHKCYVTCILIYYNIVDNYGKISLDKYFDNGSIDEYAFAPTLLRCRYEYRKETDLCEQIFGIFNCFKLLRGN
;
A
#
# COMPACT_ATOMS: atom_id res chain seq x y z
N MET A 1 -5.51 31.22 37.25
CA MET A 1 -6.16 31.92 36.11
C MET A 1 -7.12 30.95 35.46
N SER A 2 -8.42 31.27 35.42
CA SER A 2 -9.43 30.41 34.79
C SER A 2 -9.48 30.72 33.30
N VAL A 3 -9.08 29.77 32.46
CA VAL A 3 -9.08 29.93 31.00
C VAL A 3 -10.52 29.76 30.51
N LYS A 4 -11.19 30.88 30.19
CA LYS A 4 -12.49 30.84 29.50
C LYS A 4 -12.26 30.40 28.07
N LEU A 5 -12.53 29.13 27.79
CA LEU A 5 -12.44 28.58 26.44
C LEU A 5 -13.63 29.10 25.63
N GLU A 6 -13.36 29.84 24.55
CA GLU A 6 -14.39 30.40 23.68
C GLU A 6 -15.30 29.30 23.09
N PRO A 7 -16.62 29.50 23.00
CA PRO A 7 -17.55 28.50 22.48
C PRO A 7 -17.25 28.10 21.03
N ARG A 8 -16.61 28.97 20.24
CA ARG A 8 -16.11 28.65 18.88
C ARG A 8 -14.96 27.65 18.89
N LEU A 9 -14.04 27.75 19.87
CA LEU A 9 -12.94 26.80 20.04
C LEU A 9 -13.45 25.43 20.47
N ILE A 10 -14.47 25.38 21.32
CA ILE A 10 -15.14 24.12 21.71
C ILE A 10 -15.74 23.43 20.49
N PHE A 11 -16.40 24.18 19.62
CA PHE A 11 -17.03 23.63 18.41
C PHE A 11 -16.00 23.08 17.41
N VAL A 12 -14.89 23.80 17.20
CA VAL A 12 -13.77 23.33 16.35
C VAL A 12 -13.14 22.06 16.92
N LEU A 13 -12.93 21.98 18.23
CA LEU A 13 -12.42 20.78 18.90
C LEU A 13 -13.40 19.60 18.77
N PHE A 14 -14.72 19.87 18.81
CA PHE A 14 -15.75 18.84 18.63
C PHE A 14 -15.76 18.30 17.20
N LEU A 15 -15.66 19.18 16.19
CA LEU A 15 -15.55 18.80 14.78
C LEU A 15 -14.27 18.01 14.50
N LEU A 16 -13.13 18.43 15.06
CA LEU A 16 -11.86 17.69 14.96
C LEU A 16 -12.02 16.28 15.56
N ARG A 17 -12.61 16.14 16.75
CA ARG A 17 -12.85 14.81 17.33
C ARG A 17 -13.72 13.92 16.44
N CYS A 18 -14.74 14.47 15.76
CA CYS A 18 -15.55 13.70 14.82
C CYS A 18 -14.77 13.21 13.58
N GLN A 19 -13.70 13.90 13.17
CA GLN A 19 -12.85 13.47 12.06
C GLN A 19 -11.80 12.42 12.44
N PHE A 20 -11.54 12.24 13.75
CA PHE A 20 -10.57 11.25 14.26
C PHE A 20 -11.23 9.98 14.82
N VAL A 21 -12.57 9.86 14.80
CA VAL A 21 -13.25 8.56 14.91
C VAL A 21 -13.24 7.89 13.53
N ASN A 22 -12.06 7.81 12.91
CA ASN A 22 -11.88 6.92 11.77
C ASN A 22 -11.78 5.53 12.36
N GLY A 23 -12.76 4.70 12.02
CA GLY A 23 -12.80 3.30 12.42
C GLY A 23 -11.43 2.68 12.25
N GLU A 24 -10.98 2.00 13.30
CA GLU A 24 -9.79 1.17 13.26
C GLU A 24 -9.94 0.26 12.03
N ILE A 25 -9.21 0.57 10.96
CA ILE A 25 -9.08 -0.33 9.82
C ILE A 25 -8.47 -1.58 10.44
N PRO A 26 -9.15 -2.74 10.42
CA PRO A 26 -8.65 -3.93 11.09
C PRO A 26 -7.30 -4.24 10.47
N PHE A 27 -6.23 -3.99 11.24
CA PHE A 27 -4.87 -4.33 10.86
C PHE A 27 -4.83 -5.85 10.71
N THR A 28 -4.93 -6.30 9.47
CA THR A 28 -4.79 -7.70 9.12
C THR A 28 -3.35 -7.84 8.69
N ASP A 29 -2.52 -8.41 9.55
CA ASP A 29 -1.13 -8.70 9.22
C ASP A 29 -1.11 -9.55 7.93
N PRO A 30 -0.59 -9.02 6.80
CA PRO A 30 -0.56 -9.77 5.56
C PRO A 30 0.45 -10.93 5.61
N CYS A 31 1.36 -10.93 6.59
CA CYS A 31 2.40 -11.93 6.78
C CYS A 31 2.05 -12.90 7.91
N THR A 32 1.36 -14.00 7.59
CA THR A 32 1.01 -15.03 8.59
C THR A 32 2.21 -15.91 9.00
N ASP A 33 3.30 -15.89 8.24
CA ASP A 33 4.52 -16.66 8.51
C ASP A 33 5.74 -15.73 8.55
N HIS A 34 6.37 -15.63 9.73
CA HIS A 34 7.56 -14.80 9.96
C HIS A 34 8.87 -15.57 9.79
N ASN A 35 8.84 -16.82 9.27
CA ASN A 35 10.05 -17.62 9.01
C ASN A 35 10.97 -17.04 7.91
N GLY A 36 10.67 -15.84 7.42
CA GLY A 36 11.41 -15.14 6.39
C GLY A 36 11.00 -15.60 4.99
N ILE A 37 11.03 -14.66 4.06
CA ILE A 37 10.76 -14.92 2.64
C ILE A 37 12.12 -14.95 1.94
N THR A 38 12.41 -16.03 1.22
CA THR A 38 13.65 -16.12 0.43
C THR A 38 13.52 -15.36 -0.88
N ASP A 39 14.64 -14.93 -1.44
CA ASP A 39 14.68 -14.31 -2.78
C ASP A 39 14.10 -15.24 -3.85
N GLU A 40 14.28 -16.56 -3.72
CA GLU A 40 13.68 -17.54 -4.63
C GLU A 40 12.15 -17.52 -4.55
N GLN A 41 11.58 -17.53 -3.34
CA GLN A 41 10.13 -17.46 -3.13
C GLN A 41 9.53 -16.16 -3.68
N ALA A 42 10.21 -15.04 -3.42
CA ALA A 42 9.79 -13.73 -3.92
C ALA A 42 9.86 -13.66 -5.45
N ASN A 43 10.97 -14.12 -6.05
CA ASN A 43 11.13 -14.14 -7.49
C ASN A 43 10.09 -15.05 -8.16
N ASN A 44 9.84 -16.23 -7.60
CA ASN A 44 8.82 -17.15 -8.13
C ASN A 44 7.42 -16.54 -8.06
N ALA A 45 7.11 -15.73 -7.05
CA ALA A 45 5.83 -15.03 -6.96
C ALA A 45 5.65 -13.95 -8.03
N PHE A 46 6.73 -13.42 -8.61
CA PHE A 46 6.69 -12.29 -9.56
C PHE A 46 7.10 -12.63 -11.00
N LYS A 47 7.69 -13.81 -11.23
CA LYS A 47 8.31 -14.20 -12.50
C LYS A 47 7.32 -14.30 -13.65
N ASP A 48 6.20 -15.00 -13.44
CA ASP A 48 5.21 -15.29 -14.48
C ASP A 48 3.93 -14.46 -14.26
N TRP A 49 4.09 -13.14 -14.05
CA TRP A 49 2.96 -12.25 -13.79
C TRP A 49 2.08 -12.10 -15.04
N PRO A 50 0.77 -12.42 -14.97
CA PRO A 50 -0.09 -12.42 -16.14
C PRO A 50 -0.37 -11.00 -16.68
N GLU A 51 -0.28 -10.83 -18.00
CA GLU A 51 -0.52 -9.54 -18.69
C GLU A 51 -1.98 -9.07 -18.65
N HIS A 52 -2.93 -9.98 -18.44
CA HIS A 52 -4.36 -9.68 -18.39
C HIS A 52 -5.01 -10.30 -17.15
N LEU A 53 -4.44 -9.97 -16.00
CA LEU A 53 -4.93 -10.49 -14.73
C LEU A 53 -6.32 -9.92 -14.39
N ASN A 54 -7.32 -10.80 -14.29
CA ASN A 54 -8.59 -10.44 -13.68
C ASN A 54 -8.43 -10.39 -12.15
N LEU A 55 -8.35 -9.18 -11.59
CA LEU A 55 -8.15 -8.97 -10.14
C LEU A 55 -9.24 -9.61 -9.28
N ALA A 56 -10.46 -9.72 -9.79
CA ALA A 56 -11.58 -10.33 -9.06
C ALA A 56 -11.47 -11.85 -8.95
N SER A 57 -10.73 -12.51 -9.85
CA SER A 57 -10.53 -13.97 -9.79
C SER A 57 -9.35 -14.39 -8.91
N VAL A 58 -8.51 -13.45 -8.47
CA VAL A 58 -7.36 -13.75 -7.61
C VAL A 58 -7.83 -13.91 -6.17
N ASN A 59 -7.43 -15.01 -5.52
CA ASN A 59 -7.76 -15.27 -4.12
C ASN A 59 -7.11 -14.20 -3.21
N LYS A 60 -7.88 -13.67 -2.26
CA LYS A 60 -7.41 -12.73 -1.24
C LYS A 60 -6.15 -13.20 -0.51
N THR A 61 -6.02 -14.50 -0.19
CA THR A 61 -4.82 -15.05 0.43
C THR A 61 -3.57 -14.83 -0.41
N HIS A 62 -3.68 -14.98 -1.74
CA HIS A 62 -2.56 -14.73 -2.64
C HIS A 62 -2.22 -13.24 -2.74
N LYS A 63 -3.25 -12.37 -2.73
CA LYS A 63 -3.04 -10.91 -2.70
C LYS A 63 -2.30 -10.47 -1.43
N CYS A 64 -2.67 -11.04 -0.29
CA CYS A 64 -1.98 -10.80 0.97
C CYS A 64 -0.56 -11.36 0.95
N TYR A 65 -0.33 -12.55 0.38
CA TYR A 65 1.01 -13.11 0.23
C TYR A 65 1.95 -12.21 -0.58
N VAL A 66 1.48 -11.68 -1.72
CA VAL A 66 2.25 -10.69 -2.51
C VAL A 66 2.52 -9.42 -1.71
N THR A 67 1.51 -8.92 -1.00
CA THR A 67 1.67 -7.73 -0.13
C THR A 67 2.71 -7.98 0.97
N CYS A 68 2.70 -9.18 1.56
CA CYS A 68 3.68 -9.59 2.56
C CYS A 68 5.10 -9.60 2.01
N ILE A 69 5.32 -10.13 0.79
CA ILE A 69 6.62 -10.06 0.13
C ILE A 69 7.07 -8.60 0.01
N LEU A 70 6.21 -7.72 -0.47
CA LEU A 70 6.57 -6.30 -0.64
C LEU A 70 6.90 -5.60 0.69
N ILE A 71 6.23 -5.98 1.77
CA ILE A 71 6.53 -5.49 3.12
C ILE A 71 7.87 -6.03 3.62
N TYR A 72 8.12 -7.34 3.43
CA TYR A 72 9.37 -7.99 3.85
C TYR A 72 10.61 -7.34 3.20
N TYR A 73 10.50 -6.96 1.93
CA TYR A 73 11.57 -6.23 1.22
C TYR A 73 11.58 -4.72 1.48
N ASN A 74 10.75 -4.22 2.40
CA ASN A 74 10.59 -2.79 2.73
C ASN A 74 10.24 -1.90 1.53
N ILE A 75 9.53 -2.46 0.54
CA ILE A 75 8.96 -1.69 -0.58
C ILE A 75 7.68 -0.98 -0.13
N VAL A 76 6.93 -1.63 0.77
CA VAL A 76 5.68 -1.12 1.36
C VAL A 76 5.78 -1.25 2.88
N ASP A 77 5.24 -0.29 3.62
CA ASP A 77 5.12 -0.44 5.07
C ASP A 77 3.81 -1.13 5.49
N ASN A 78 3.66 -1.36 6.79
CA ASN A 78 2.48 -1.99 7.38
C ASN A 78 1.17 -1.18 7.23
N TYR A 79 1.25 0.04 6.68
CA TYR A 79 0.12 0.94 6.43
C TYR A 79 -0.14 1.18 4.94
N GLY A 80 0.58 0.48 4.06
CA GLY A 80 0.43 0.60 2.62
C GLY A 80 1.19 1.76 1.99
N LYS A 81 2.08 2.42 2.75
CA LYS A 81 2.96 3.45 2.20
C LYS A 81 4.08 2.78 1.41
N ILE A 82 4.13 3.08 0.12
CA ILE A 82 5.18 2.62 -0.79
C ILE A 82 6.41 3.54 -0.62
N SER A 83 7.57 2.94 -0.36
CA SER A 83 8.85 3.63 -0.19
C SER A 83 9.89 2.99 -1.11
N LEU A 84 10.38 3.74 -2.09
CA LEU A 84 11.31 3.24 -3.11
C LEU A 84 12.64 4.02 -3.12
N ASP A 85 12.84 4.92 -2.15
CA ASP A 85 14.00 5.80 -2.06
C ASP A 85 15.32 5.03 -2.21
N LYS A 86 15.46 3.89 -1.51
CA LYS A 86 16.64 3.00 -1.63
C LYS A 86 16.89 2.51 -3.06
N TYR A 87 15.84 2.26 -3.84
CA TYR A 87 15.92 1.78 -5.23
C TYR A 87 16.13 2.93 -6.23
N PHE A 88 15.71 4.14 -5.90
CA PHE A 88 16.05 5.34 -6.66
C PHE A 88 17.51 5.73 -6.42
N ASP A 89 17.94 5.79 -5.16
CA ASP A 89 19.29 6.18 -4.74
C ASP A 89 20.38 5.26 -5.31
N ASN A 90 20.08 3.96 -5.44
CA ASN A 90 21.02 2.98 -5.99
C ASN A 90 20.93 2.82 -7.52
N GLY A 91 20.06 3.60 -8.18
CA GLY A 91 19.87 3.59 -9.63
C GLY A 91 19.18 2.35 -10.20
N SER A 92 18.60 1.48 -9.37
CA SER A 92 17.84 0.31 -9.84
C SER A 92 16.56 0.71 -10.56
N ILE A 93 16.00 1.86 -10.21
CA ILE A 93 14.79 2.42 -10.79
C ILE A 93 15.03 3.89 -11.13
N ASP A 94 14.71 4.29 -12.36
CA ASP A 94 14.64 5.70 -12.74
C ASP A 94 13.40 6.33 -12.11
N GLU A 95 13.62 7.21 -11.12
CA GLU A 95 12.56 7.89 -10.38
C GLU A 95 11.63 8.69 -11.31
N TYR A 96 12.18 9.42 -12.29
CA TYR A 96 11.40 10.28 -13.18
C TYR A 96 10.51 9.46 -14.13
N ALA A 97 11.01 8.30 -14.58
CA ALA A 97 10.22 7.37 -15.37
C ALA A 97 9.17 6.64 -14.51
N PHE A 98 9.45 6.39 -13.23
CA PHE A 98 8.62 5.57 -12.36
C PHE A 98 7.51 6.33 -11.63
N ALA A 99 7.80 7.53 -11.12
CA ALA A 99 6.93 8.29 -10.24
C ALA A 99 5.55 8.63 -10.85
N PRO A 100 5.42 9.02 -12.14
CA PRO A 100 4.12 9.31 -12.74
C PRO A 100 3.21 8.08 -12.76
N THR A 101 3.76 6.91 -13.11
CA THR A 101 3.04 5.63 -13.16
C THR A 101 2.57 5.22 -11.77
N LEU A 102 3.47 5.28 -10.78
CA LEU A 102 3.11 4.97 -9.40
C LEU A 102 2.02 5.89 -8.86
N LEU A 103 2.10 7.19 -9.16
CA LEU A 103 1.08 8.15 -8.74
C LEU A 103 -0.31 7.81 -9.31
N ARG A 104 -0.37 7.46 -10.59
CA ARG A 104 -1.62 7.03 -11.24
C ARG A 104 -2.20 5.77 -10.59
N CYS A 105 -1.37 4.75 -10.38
CA CYS A 105 -1.82 3.50 -9.76
C CYS A 105 -2.30 3.72 -8.32
N ARG A 106 -1.59 4.53 -7.51
CA ARG A 106 -2.06 4.91 -6.17
C ARG A 106 -3.41 5.63 -6.21
N TYR A 107 -3.61 6.52 -7.18
CA TYR A 107 -4.88 7.22 -7.32
C TYR A 107 -6.03 6.26 -7.66
N GLU A 108 -5.81 5.27 -8.50
CA GLU A 108 -6.81 4.26 -8.88
C GLU A 108 -7.34 3.50 -7.65
N TYR A 109 -6.44 3.08 -6.75
CA TYR A 109 -6.77 2.28 -5.55
C TYR A 109 -6.93 3.10 -4.26
N ARG A 110 -7.01 4.44 -4.36
CA ARG A 110 -7.06 5.34 -3.18
C ARG A 110 -8.28 5.14 -2.25
N LYS A 111 -9.33 4.49 -2.76
CA LYS A 111 -10.57 4.22 -2.01
C LYS A 111 -10.63 2.79 -1.47
N GLU A 112 -9.69 1.93 -1.86
CA GLU A 112 -9.60 0.59 -1.32
C GLU A 112 -9.10 0.66 0.12
N THR A 113 -9.79 -0.02 1.03
CA THR A 113 -9.52 -0.01 2.47
C THR A 113 -8.82 -1.28 2.92
N ASP A 114 -8.96 -2.37 2.17
CA ASP A 114 -8.22 -3.61 2.44
C ASP A 114 -6.79 -3.47 1.92
N LEU A 115 -5.82 -3.60 2.83
CA LEU A 115 -4.41 -3.41 2.50
C LEU A 115 -3.93 -4.38 1.40
N CYS A 116 -4.36 -5.64 1.46
CA CYS A 116 -3.94 -6.65 0.48
C CYS A 116 -4.53 -6.34 -0.90
N GLU A 117 -5.80 -5.97 -0.97
CA GLU A 117 -6.45 -5.55 -2.22
C GLU A 117 -5.80 -4.29 -2.80
N GLN A 118 -5.54 -3.29 -1.95
CA GLN A 118 -4.95 -2.02 -2.35
C GLN A 118 -3.55 -2.22 -2.93
N ILE A 119 -2.66 -2.89 -2.18
CA ILE A 119 -1.26 -3.05 -2.58
C ILE A 119 -1.12 -3.97 -3.78
N PHE A 120 -1.87 -5.07 -3.81
CA PHE A 120 -1.89 -5.96 -4.98
C PHE A 120 -2.39 -5.23 -6.22
N GLY A 121 -3.45 -4.43 -6.10
CA GLY A 121 -3.99 -3.63 -7.20
C GLY A 121 -2.99 -2.62 -7.74
N ILE A 122 -2.32 -1.87 -6.85
CA ILE A 122 -1.27 -0.92 -7.24
C ILE A 122 -0.11 -1.63 -7.95
N PHE A 123 0.35 -2.76 -7.40
CA PHE A 123 1.43 -3.55 -8.00
C PHE A 123 1.05 -4.08 -9.39
N ASN A 124 -0.16 -4.61 -9.54
CA ASN A 124 -0.66 -5.08 -10.84
C ASN A 124 -0.77 -3.93 -11.85
N CYS A 125 -1.33 -2.79 -11.46
CA CYS A 125 -1.40 -1.59 -12.30
C CYS A 125 0.00 -1.17 -12.80
N PHE A 126 1.00 -1.22 -11.92
CA PHE A 126 2.37 -0.92 -12.30
C PHE A 126 2.92 -1.92 -13.33
N LYS A 127 2.71 -3.23 -13.12
CA LYS A 127 3.14 -4.28 -14.06
C LYS A 127 2.53 -4.09 -15.45
N LEU A 128 1.25 -3.73 -15.53
CA LEU A 128 0.55 -3.50 -16.79
C LEU A 128 1.06 -2.27 -17.55
N LEU A 129 1.36 -1.18 -16.84
CA LEU A 129 1.82 0.06 -17.46
C LEU A 129 3.29 0.04 -17.89
N ARG A 130 4.11 -0.85 -17.31
CA ARG A 130 5.51 -1.06 -17.73
C ARG A 130 5.66 -2.07 -18.89
N GLY A 131 4.66 -2.94 -19.09
CA GLY A 131 4.65 -3.94 -20.16
C GLY A 131 4.16 -3.43 -21.53
N ASN A 132 3.77 -2.15 -21.63
CA ASN A 132 3.43 -1.48 -22.89
C ASN A 132 4.56 -0.57 -23.37
#